data_AF-A0A2S9FCD9-F1
#
_entry.id   AF-A0A2S9FCD9-F1
#
_cell.length_a   1.000
_cell.length_b   1.000
_cell.length_c   1.000
_cell.angle_alpha   90.00
_cell.angle_beta   90.00
_cell.angle_gamma   90.00
#
_symmetry.space_group_name_H-M   'P 1'
#
loop_
_entity.id
_entity.type
_entity.pdbx_description
1 polymer ?
#
loop_
_entity_poly.entity_id
_entity_poly.type
_entity_poly.pdbx_seq_one_letter_code
_entity_poly.pdbx_strand_id
1 'polypeptide(L)'
;MQRQDATADALLVGRKTFEDFRSYWPHRHADTTGISDYLNQVSKYVVSATLDDPGWQNSTVLHGEPVEHVRALKSEPGQDIVCTGSIMLCHTLIAAGLVDEYRLFVYPFVQGRGRRLFPDGHSTGGLTPAAAPKVFPGRVTLARWRQVR
;
A
#
# COMPACT_ATOMS: atom_id res chain seq x y z
N MET A 1 -5.23 -16.10 -11.97
CA MET A 1 -5.65 -14.69 -11.78
C MET A 1 -4.46 -13.93 -11.20
N GLN A 2 -3.80 -13.04 -11.96
CA GLN A 2 -2.62 -12.34 -11.45
C GLN A 2 -3.05 -11.35 -10.35
N ARG A 3 -2.52 -11.53 -9.14
CA ARG A 3 -2.75 -10.64 -7.99
C ARG A 3 -1.98 -9.34 -8.20
N GLN A 4 -2.47 -8.23 -7.66
CA GLN A 4 -1.85 -6.92 -7.90
C GLN A 4 -0.45 -6.82 -7.30
N ASP A 5 -0.21 -7.56 -6.22
CA ASP A 5 0.99 -7.68 -5.41
C ASP A 5 1.88 -8.88 -5.83
N ALA A 6 1.63 -9.50 -6.98
CA ALA A 6 2.37 -10.69 -7.42
C ALA A 6 3.88 -10.48 -7.59
N THR A 7 4.32 -9.23 -7.71
CA THR A 7 5.72 -8.80 -7.82
C THR A 7 6.18 -8.04 -6.58
N ALA A 8 5.43 -8.05 -5.48
CA ALA A 8 5.78 -7.31 -4.28
C ALA A 8 6.40 -8.23 -3.23
N ASP A 9 7.56 -7.84 -2.72
CA ASP A 9 8.25 -8.51 -1.60
C ASP A 9 8.17 -7.71 -0.30
N ALA A 10 7.61 -6.49 -0.35
CA ALA A 10 7.45 -5.63 0.80
C ALA A 10 6.06 -4.99 0.90
N LEU A 11 5.59 -4.85 2.14
CA LEU A 11 4.42 -4.07 2.55
C LEU A 11 4.89 -2.90 3.42
N LEU A 12 4.54 -1.68 3.03
CA LEU A 12 4.78 -0.47 3.81
C LEU A 12 3.46 0.06 4.37
N VAL A 13 3.39 0.17 5.70
CA VAL A 13 2.19 0.63 6.38
C VAL A 13 2.44 1.60 7.53
N GLY A 14 1.47 2.47 7.80
CA GLY A 14 1.41 3.22 9.07
C GLY A 14 0.86 2.36 10.21
N ARG A 15 1.21 2.70 11.47
CA ARG A 15 0.81 1.96 12.69
C ARG A 15 -0.65 1.47 12.70
N LYS A 16 -1.63 2.35 12.46
CA LYS A 16 -3.05 1.99 12.57
C LYS A 16 -3.44 0.88 11.60
N THR A 17 -2.99 1.00 10.35
CA THR A 17 -3.24 -0.02 9.32
C THR A 17 -2.55 -1.33 9.65
N PHE A 18 -1.31 -1.26 10.18
CA PHE A 18 -0.59 -2.44 10.64
C PHE A 18 -1.32 -3.16 11.78
N GLU A 19 -1.78 -2.43 12.79
CA GLU A 19 -2.53 -3.00 13.92
C GLU A 19 -3.85 -3.64 13.46
N ASP A 20 -4.58 -3.00 12.54
CA ASP A 20 -5.79 -3.57 11.96
C ASP A 20 -5.46 -4.88 11.23
N PHE A 21 -4.38 -4.90 10.45
CA PHE A 21 -3.94 -6.11 9.74
C PHE A 21 -3.50 -7.22 10.68
N ARG A 22 -2.66 -6.92 11.69
CA ARG A 22 -2.15 -7.92 12.65
C ARG A 22 -3.28 -8.51 13.49
N SER A 23 -4.35 -7.75 13.73
CA SER A 23 -5.51 -8.21 14.50
C SER A 23 -6.40 -9.19 13.73
N TYR A 24 -6.23 -9.29 12.41
CA TYR A 24 -7.12 -10.05 11.53
C TYR A 24 -6.39 -11.18 10.81
N TRP A 25 -5.34 -10.86 10.04
CA TRP A 25 -4.73 -11.78 9.08
C TRP A 25 -4.05 -13.01 9.70
N PRO A 26 -3.33 -12.92 10.83
CA PRO A 26 -2.73 -14.09 11.48
C PRO A 26 -3.75 -15.17 11.88
N HIS A 27 -5.03 -14.82 12.01
CA HIS A 27 -6.10 -15.72 12.44
C HIS A 27 -6.90 -16.31 11.27
N ARG A 28 -6.49 -16.07 10.02
CA ARG A 28 -7.19 -16.53 8.81
C ARG A 28 -6.56 -17.78 8.21
N HIS A 29 -6.96 -18.94 8.73
CA HIS A 29 -6.44 -20.26 8.33
C HIS A 29 -7.02 -20.83 7.03
N ALA A 30 -8.14 -20.29 6.53
CA ALA A 30 -8.80 -20.76 5.30
C ALA A 30 -9.05 -19.61 4.31
N ASP A 31 -8.04 -18.75 4.14
CA ASP A 31 -8.12 -17.63 3.20
C ASP A 31 -7.95 -18.12 1.75
N THR A 32 -9.03 -18.11 0.97
CA THR A 32 -9.02 -18.47 -0.46
C THR A 32 -8.56 -17.33 -1.36
N THR A 33 -8.34 -16.12 -0.81
CA THR A 33 -7.89 -14.96 -1.58
C THR A 33 -6.37 -14.90 -1.77
N GLY A 34 -5.61 -15.68 -0.99
CA GLY A 34 -4.15 -15.71 -0.99
C GLY A 34 -3.50 -14.47 -0.36
N ILE A 35 -4.27 -13.64 0.35
CA ILE A 35 -3.73 -12.46 1.03
C ILE A 35 -2.97 -12.88 2.29
N SER A 36 -3.47 -13.85 3.05
CA SER A 36 -2.75 -14.40 4.21
C SER A 36 -1.37 -14.91 3.82
N ASP A 37 -1.26 -15.67 2.73
CA ASP A 37 0.01 -16.23 2.26
C ASP A 37 1.01 -15.14 1.86
N TYR A 38 0.54 -14.14 1.12
CA TYR A 38 1.35 -12.96 0.77
C TYR A 38 1.87 -12.24 2.02
N LEU A 39 0.97 -11.93 2.96
CA LEU A 39 1.34 -11.23 4.19
C LEU A 39 2.27 -12.07 5.06
N ASN A 40 2.23 -13.40 4.99
CA ASN A 40 3.17 -14.25 5.70
C ASN A 40 4.57 -14.25 5.06
N GLN A 41 4.69 -13.95 3.77
CA GLN A 41 5.96 -13.98 3.03
C GLN A 41 6.68 -12.64 3.03
N VAL A 42 5.95 -11.52 2.86
CA VAL A 42 6.59 -10.21 2.67
C VAL A 42 7.18 -9.59 3.93
N SER A 43 8.22 -8.80 3.71
CA SER A 43 8.76 -7.85 4.69
C SER A 43 7.74 -6.74 4.96
N LYS A 44 7.43 -6.47 6.22
CA LYS A 44 6.46 -5.45 6.64
C LYS A 44 7.21 -4.32 7.31
N TYR A 45 7.18 -3.16 6.69
CA TYR A 45 7.76 -1.94 7.22
C TYR A 45 6.67 -1.08 7.84
N VAL A 46 6.79 -0.81 9.14
CA VAL A 46 5.75 -0.11 9.92
C VAL A 46 6.26 1.26 10.33
N VAL A 47 5.77 2.30 9.68
CA VAL A 47 6.08 3.69 10.06
C VAL A 47 5.32 4.02 11.33
N SER A 48 6.05 4.26 12.42
CA SER A 48 5.48 4.57 13.73
C SER A 48 6.46 5.31 14.63
N ALA A 49 5.95 6.27 15.41
CA ALA A 49 6.72 6.93 16.47
C ALA A 49 6.57 6.24 17.84
N THR A 50 5.60 5.32 17.99
CA THR A 50 5.15 4.83 19.30
C THR A 50 4.94 3.32 19.37
N LEU A 51 5.20 2.60 18.27
CA LEU A 51 5.07 1.14 18.25
C LEU A 51 6.48 0.61 18.43
N ASP A 52 6.74 -0.11 19.52
CA ASP A 52 8.06 -0.68 19.78
C ASP A 52 8.12 -2.13 19.30
N ASP A 53 7.25 -2.98 19.84
CA ASP A 53 7.13 -4.38 19.41
C ASP A 53 5.98 -4.56 18.40
N PRO A 54 6.28 -4.93 17.14
CA PRO A 54 5.25 -5.18 16.14
C PRO A 54 4.40 -6.43 16.45
N GLY A 55 4.94 -7.45 17.12
CA GLY A 55 4.19 -8.67 17.48
C GLY A 55 3.63 -9.45 16.28
N TRP A 56 4.23 -9.32 15.09
CA TRP A 56 3.84 -10.05 13.88
C TRP A 56 5.07 -10.34 13.02
N GLN A 57 5.21 -11.57 12.49
CA GLN A 57 6.42 -12.00 11.77
C GLN A 57 6.79 -11.10 10.58
N ASN A 58 8.09 -11.05 10.27
CA ASN A 58 8.68 -10.26 9.19
C ASN A 58 8.33 -8.77 9.29
N SER A 59 8.24 -8.22 10.50
CA SER A 59 7.90 -6.80 10.71
C SER A 59 9.08 -6.02 11.28
N THR A 60 9.35 -4.87 10.68
CA THR A 60 10.35 -3.89 11.12
C THR A 60 9.66 -2.56 11.35
N VAL A 61 9.81 -1.99 12.54
CA VAL A 61 9.32 -0.63 12.81
C VAL A 61 10.33 0.38 12.30
N LEU A 62 9.84 1.35 11.53
CA LEU A 62 10.60 2.49 11.03
C LEU A 62 10.23 3.73 11.85
N HIS A 63 11.18 4.20 12.65
CA HIS A 63 11.05 5.41 13.47
C HIS A 63 11.62 6.63 12.76
N GLY A 64 10.98 7.79 12.89
CA GLY A 64 11.45 9.05 12.31
C GLY A 64 10.86 9.34 10.93
N GLU A 65 11.65 9.93 10.04
CA GLU A 65 11.17 10.53 8.79
C GLU A 65 10.81 9.48 7.72
N PRO A 66 9.52 9.34 7.34
CA PRO A 66 9.09 8.27 6.44
C PRO A 66 9.69 8.37 5.04
N VAL A 67 9.94 9.60 4.57
CA VAL A 67 10.49 9.87 3.23
C VAL A 67 11.92 9.33 3.11
N GLU A 68 12.72 9.46 4.16
CA GLU A 68 14.11 8.99 4.17
C GLU A 68 14.17 7.46 4.16
N HIS A 69 13.39 6.82 5.02
CA HIS A 69 13.28 5.37 5.04
C HIS A 69 12.83 4.80 3.69
N VAL A 70 11.81 5.39 3.06
CA VAL A 70 11.35 4.90 1.76
C VAL A 70 12.39 5.12 0.67
N ARG A 71 13.17 6.21 0.71
CA ARG A 71 14.30 6.38 -0.23
C ARG A 71 15.38 5.32 -0.03
N ALA A 72 15.73 5.02 1.23
CA ALA A 72 16.69 3.97 1.56
C ALA A 72 16.20 2.60 1.06
N LEU A 73 14.97 2.22 1.40
CA LEU A 73 14.36 0.97 0.93
C LEU A 73 14.33 0.87 -0.60
N LYS A 74 14.00 1.95 -1.31
CA LYS A 74 14.01 1.97 -2.79
C LYS A 74 15.42 1.91 -3.39
N SER A 75 16.48 2.14 -2.61
CA SER A 75 17.86 2.04 -3.06
C SER A 75 18.48 0.65 -2.86
N GLU A 76 17.83 -0.18 -2.04
CA GLU A 76 18.25 -1.56 -1.80
C GLU A 76 17.73 -2.50 -2.89
N PRO A 77 18.40 -3.63 -3.15
CA PRO A 77 17.86 -4.67 -4.03
C PRO A 77 16.52 -5.20 -3.49
N GLY A 78 15.52 -5.29 -4.36
CA GLY A 78 14.18 -5.76 -3.99
C GLY A 78 13.23 -5.69 -5.17
N GLN A 79 11.95 -5.95 -4.89
CA GLN A 79 10.86 -5.84 -5.86
C GLN A 79 9.93 -4.68 -5.48
N ASP A 80 8.63 -4.77 -5.83
CA ASP A 80 7.67 -3.70 -5.53
C ASP A 80 7.42 -3.58 -4.01
N ILE A 81 7.42 -2.34 -3.51
CA ILE A 81 6.96 -2.00 -2.16
C ILE A 81 5.51 -1.54 -2.23
N VAL A 82 4.57 -2.32 -1.68
CA VAL A 82 3.16 -1.96 -1.67
C VAL A 82 2.85 -1.08 -0.46
N CYS A 83 2.37 0.14 -0.70
CA CYS A 83 1.79 0.99 0.34
C CYS A 83 0.26 1.00 0.23
N THR A 84 -0.42 0.42 1.23
CA THR A 84 -1.90 0.35 1.29
C THR A 84 -2.50 1.35 2.29
N GLY A 85 -1.66 1.99 3.10
CA GLY A 85 -2.08 2.91 4.14
C GLY A 85 -0.98 3.09 5.19
N SER A 86 -1.20 3.82 6.29
CA SER A 86 -2.38 4.64 6.52
C SER A 86 -2.40 5.83 5.56
N ILE A 87 -3.57 6.44 5.38
CA ILE A 87 -3.77 7.51 4.41
C ILE A 87 -2.77 8.68 4.56
N MET A 88 -2.37 9.01 5.79
CA MET A 88 -1.34 10.02 6.05
C MET A 88 0.02 9.64 5.45
N LEU A 89 0.43 8.37 5.57
CA LEU A 89 1.66 7.88 4.95
C LEU A 89 1.56 7.97 3.42
N CYS A 90 0.43 7.56 2.84
CA CYS A 90 0.22 7.71 1.40
C CYS A 90 0.33 9.17 0.96
N HIS A 91 -0.28 10.12 1.69
CA HIS A 91 -0.16 11.56 1.40
C HIS A 91 1.29 12.04 1.45
N THR A 92 2.05 11.64 2.47
CA THR A 92 3.48 11.98 2.59
C THR A 92 4.28 11.48 1.39
N LEU A 93 4.07 10.24 0.96
CA LEU A 93 4.81 9.66 -0.16
C LEU A 93 4.41 10.26 -1.52
N ILE A 94 3.12 10.57 -1.70
CA ILE A 94 2.61 11.28 -2.89
C ILE A 94 3.25 12.67 -2.97
N ALA A 95 3.21 13.43 -1.87
CA ALA A 95 3.78 14.78 -1.82
C ALA A 95 5.30 14.78 -2.06
N ALA A 96 6.00 13.73 -1.62
CA ALA A 96 7.43 13.55 -1.83
C ALA A 96 7.81 13.01 -3.23
N GLY A 97 6.83 12.74 -4.10
CA GLY A 97 7.07 12.18 -5.43
C GLY A 97 7.64 10.76 -5.42
N LEU A 98 7.40 9.99 -4.36
CA LEU A 98 7.97 8.65 -4.17
C LEU A 98 7.10 7.51 -4.72
N VAL A 99 5.89 7.82 -5.20
CA VAL A 99 4.96 6.83 -5.78
C VAL A 99 5.23 6.67 -7.27
N ASP A 100 5.62 5.45 -7.68
CA ASP A 100 5.88 5.13 -9.09
C ASP A 100 4.62 4.65 -9.81
N GLU A 101 3.74 3.94 -9.11
CA GLU A 101 2.50 3.37 -9.66
C GLU A 101 1.34 3.49 -8.67
N TYR A 102 0.21 4.00 -9.15
CA TYR A 102 -1.08 4.00 -8.46
C TYR A 102 -1.89 2.78 -8.89
N ARG A 103 -2.26 1.93 -7.93
CA ARG A 103 -3.17 0.78 -8.12
C ARG A 103 -4.49 1.07 -7.43
N LEU A 104 -5.48 1.53 -8.21
CA LEU A 104 -6.72 2.08 -7.69
C LEU A 104 -7.87 1.11 -7.86
N PHE A 105 -8.41 0.64 -6.74
CA PHE A 105 -9.67 -0.09 -6.70
C PHE A 105 -10.84 0.89 -6.61
N VAL A 106 -11.61 1.01 -7.68
CA VAL A 106 -12.81 1.85 -7.77
C VAL A 106 -14.03 0.97 -7.54
N TYR A 107 -14.75 1.26 -6.46
CA TYR A 107 -15.97 0.55 -6.07
C TYR A 107 -17.19 1.26 -6.65
N PRO A 108 -18.27 0.54 -7.02
CA PRO A 108 -19.52 1.14 -7.52
C PRO A 108 -20.36 1.72 -6.36
N PHE A 109 -19.76 2.59 -5.55
CA PHE A 109 -20.36 3.21 -4.38
C PHE A 109 -19.89 4.66 -4.26
N VAL A 110 -20.82 5.57 -3.93
CA VAL A 110 -20.53 7.00 -3.77
C VAL A 110 -20.52 7.35 -2.29
N GLN A 111 -19.33 7.63 -1.77
CA GLN A 111 -19.12 8.12 -0.42
C GLN A 111 -18.98 9.65 -0.46
N GLY A 112 -20.04 10.39 -0.11
CA GLY A 112 -20.07 11.87 -0.24
C GLY A 112 -19.14 12.63 0.72
N ARG A 113 -18.58 11.97 1.73
CA ARG A 113 -17.63 12.55 2.71
C ARG A 113 -16.65 11.51 3.24
N GLY A 114 -15.43 11.91 3.56
CA GLY A 114 -14.42 11.04 4.15
C GLY A 114 -13.00 11.45 3.78
N ARG A 115 -12.03 10.62 4.18
CA ARG A 115 -10.61 10.83 3.84
C ARG A 115 -10.39 10.45 2.38
N ARG A 116 -9.76 11.34 1.62
CA ARG A 116 -9.47 11.17 0.19
C ARG A 116 -8.04 10.66 0.00
N LEU A 117 -7.80 9.92 -1.09
CA LEU A 117 -6.44 9.51 -1.48
C LEU A 117 -5.54 10.71 -1.76
N PHE A 118 -6.09 11.74 -2.41
CA PHE A 118 -5.41 12.99 -2.67
C PHE A 118 -6.03 14.09 -1.79
N PRO A 119 -5.22 14.88 -1.07
CA PRO A 119 -5.70 16.04 -0.33
C PRO A 119 -6.38 17.06 -1.25
N ASP A 120 -7.23 17.92 -0.66
CA ASP A 120 -7.89 18.99 -1.43
C ASP A 120 -6.83 19.94 -2.02
N GLY A 121 -7.04 20.32 -3.29
CA GLY A 121 -6.10 21.15 -4.04
C GLY A 121 -4.87 20.42 -4.58
N HIS A 122 -4.69 19.12 -4.30
CA HIS A 122 -3.61 18.34 -4.92
C HIS A 122 -3.86 18.15 -6.41
N SER A 123 -2.85 18.44 -7.22
CA SER A 123 -2.84 18.19 -8.66
C SER A 123 -1.62 17.35 -9.01
N THR A 124 -1.84 16.26 -9.75
CA THR A 124 -0.78 15.44 -10.34
C THR A 124 -1.07 15.25 -11.82
N GLY A 125 -0.05 15.44 -12.66
CA GLY A 125 -0.11 15.25 -14.10
C GLY A 125 0.84 14.15 -14.56
N GLY A 126 0.86 13.88 -15.86
CA GLY A 126 1.81 12.92 -16.44
C GLY A 126 1.55 11.46 -16.06
N LEU A 127 0.31 11.09 -15.73
CA LEU A 127 -0.05 9.71 -15.45
C LEU A 127 -0.40 8.98 -16.75
N THR A 128 0.17 7.79 -16.95
CA THR A 128 -0.17 6.91 -18.07
C THR A 128 -0.68 5.56 -17.59
N PRO A 129 -1.59 4.89 -18.34
CA PRO A 129 -2.02 3.54 -17.99
C PRO A 129 -0.85 2.56 -17.97
N ALA A 130 -0.66 1.87 -16.85
CA ALA A 130 0.35 0.82 -16.70
C ALA A 130 -0.13 -0.53 -17.25
N ALA A 131 -1.45 -0.72 -17.32
CA ALA A 131 -2.12 -1.88 -17.88
C ALA A 131 -3.57 -1.51 -18.24
N ALA A 132 -4.22 -2.35 -19.05
CA ALA A 132 -5.67 -2.25 -19.26
C ALA A 132 -6.42 -2.38 -17.92
N PRO A 133 -7.47 -1.57 -17.66
CA PRO A 133 -8.27 -1.71 -16.46
C PRO A 133 -8.89 -3.11 -16.36
N LYS A 134 -8.95 -3.65 -15.14
CA LYS A 134 -9.55 -4.95 -14.86
C LYS A 134 -10.85 -4.77 -14.10
N VAL A 135 -11.93 -5.38 -14.58
CA VAL A 135 -13.23 -5.40 -13.89
C VAL A 135 -13.43 -6.75 -13.21
N PHE A 136 -13.80 -6.74 -11.93
CA PHE A 136 -14.07 -7.95 -11.15
C PHE A 136 -15.57 -8.27 -11.08
N PRO A 137 -15.94 -9.54 -10.81
CA PRO A 137 -17.29 -9.87 -10.35
C PRO A 137 -17.67 -8.97 -9.15
N GLY A 138 -18.77 -8.22 -9.26
CA GLY A 138 -19.11 -7.15 -8.31
C GLY A 138 -18.88 -5.73 -8.83
N ARG A 139 -18.43 -5.56 -10.08
CA ARG A 139 -18.24 -4.27 -10.76
C ARG A 139 -17.19 -3.35 -10.11
N VAL A 140 -16.32 -3.91 -9.27
CA VAL A 140 -15.10 -3.23 -8.83
C VAL A 140 -14.14 -3.17 -10.02
N THR A 141 -13.48 -2.03 -10.22
CA THR A 141 -12.49 -1.84 -11.28
C THR A 141 -11.13 -1.58 -10.66
N LEU A 142 -10.10 -2.30 -11.10
CA LEU A 142 -8.70 -1.97 -10.85
C LEU A 142 -8.14 -1.17 -12.02
N ALA A 143 -7.80 0.09 -11.77
CA ALA A 143 -7.03 0.93 -12.67
C ALA A 143 -5.57 1.00 -12.18
N ARG A 144 -4.61 0.96 -13.11
CA ARG A 144 -3.18 1.06 -12.80
C ARG A 144 -2.56 2.20 -13.60
N TRP A 145 -1.96 3.17 -12.92
CA TRP A 145 -1.36 4.34 -13.55
C TRP A 145 0.07 4.53 -13.08
N ARG A 146 0.99 4.86 -13.98
CA ARG A 146 2.39 5.18 -13.67
C ARG A 146 2.68 6.65 -13.89
N GLN A 147 3.53 7.20 -13.03
CA GLN A 147 4.09 8.54 -13.22
C GLN A 147 5.09 8.48 -14.38
N VAL A 148 4.89 9.30 -15.43
CA VAL A 148 5.92 9.55 -16.45
C VAL A 148 6.91 10.52 -15.84
N ARG A 149 8.18 10.10 -15.77
CA ARG A 149 9.30 10.94 -15.32
C ARG A 149 9.99 11.60 -16.51
#